data_AF-A0A7K0FJ23-F1
#
_entry.id   AF-A0A7K0FJ23-F1
#
_cell.length_a   1.000
_cell.length_b   1.000
_cell.length_c   1.000
_cell.angle_alpha   90.00
_cell.angle_beta   90.00
_cell.angle_gamma   90.00
#
_symmetry.space_group_name_H-M   'P 1'
#
loop_
_entity.id
_entity.type
_entity.pdbx_description
1 polymer ?
#
loop_
_entity_poly.entity_id
_entity_poly.type
_entity_poly.pdbx_seq_one_letter_code
_entity_poly.pdbx_strand_id
1 'polypeptide(L)'
;MKSKFSILGVITLLLYSCQDKSSLIEDIADSDSVMAVKNIEQQTLRKWSSLNKESDSIITSAELIINQQEQVMEIKGQNNKAEKRLYEARYHLDQFKKKVNYIKDYETTTENFDSSVVHTLDSLKLDYLQEKLKLEAALCEFQEFDVP
;
A
#
# COMPACT_ATOMS: atom_id res chain seq x y z
N MET A 1 8.25 -37.73 -6.75
CA MET A 1 8.67 -36.62 -5.85
C MET A 1 7.98 -35.36 -6.33
N LYS A 2 6.97 -34.87 -5.60
CA LYS A 2 6.22 -33.66 -5.97
C LYS A 2 6.94 -32.46 -5.37
N SER A 3 7.52 -31.62 -6.23
CA SER A 3 8.23 -30.42 -5.80
C SER A 3 7.24 -29.39 -5.25
N LYS A 4 7.33 -29.12 -3.94
CA LYS A 4 6.64 -28.00 -3.30
C LYS A 4 7.60 -26.80 -3.35
N PHE A 5 7.51 -25.98 -4.39
CA PHE A 5 8.30 -24.76 -4.46
C PHE A 5 7.70 -23.68 -3.57
N SER A 6 8.40 -23.48 -2.45
CA SER A 6 8.51 -22.33 -1.57
C SER A 6 7.80 -21.03 -2.00
N ILE A 7 6.54 -20.88 -1.57
CA ILE A 7 5.86 -19.58 -1.43
C ILE A 7 6.49 -18.73 -0.31
N LEU A 8 7.28 -19.34 0.57
CA LEU A 8 7.96 -18.66 1.68
C LEU A 8 8.96 -17.59 1.20
N GLY A 9 9.60 -17.75 0.04
CA GLY A 9 10.67 -16.86 -0.41
C GLY A 9 10.22 -15.47 -0.87
N VAL A 10 8.97 -15.33 -1.31
CA VAL A 10 8.41 -14.03 -1.76
C VAL A 10 7.86 -13.23 -0.58
N ILE A 11 7.39 -13.93 0.47
CA ILE A 11 6.79 -13.33 1.67
C ILE A 11 7.86 -12.69 2.58
N THR A 12 9.07 -13.27 2.65
CA THR A 12 10.18 -12.69 3.43
C THR A 12 10.62 -11.31 2.93
N LEU A 13 10.40 -11.00 1.65
CA LEU A 13 10.70 -9.66 1.11
C LEU A 13 9.72 -8.59 1.63
N LEU A 14 8.45 -8.96 1.90
CA LEU A 14 7.42 -8.05 2.40
C LEU A 14 7.54 -7.79 3.91
N LEU A 15 7.96 -8.80 4.69
CA LEU A 15 8.13 -8.68 6.14
C LEU A 15 9.35 -7.86 6.57
N TYR A 16 10.33 -7.62 5.68
CA TYR A 16 11.47 -6.74 5.98
C TYR A 16 11.06 -5.26 6.08
N SER A 17 9.86 -4.89 5.62
CA SER A 17 9.28 -3.55 5.76
C SER A 17 8.73 -3.27 7.17
N CYS A 18 8.70 -4.28 8.05
CA CYS A 18 8.20 -4.15 9.42
C CYS A 18 9.26 -3.69 10.45
N GLN A 19 10.50 -3.42 10.05
CA GLN A 19 11.55 -2.91 10.95
C GLN A 19 12.29 -1.70 10.37
N ASP A 20 11.80 -0.51 10.68
CA ASP A 20 12.66 0.66 10.95
C ASP A 20 11.87 1.65 11.82
N LYS A 21 12.11 1.68 13.14
CA LYS A 21 13.07 2.50 13.89
C LYS A 21 12.87 4.01 13.78
N SER A 22 12.53 4.56 14.94
CA SER A 22 12.48 5.96 15.34
C SER A 22 13.65 6.81 14.84
N SER A 23 13.36 8.02 14.36
CA SER A 23 14.26 9.16 14.54
C SER A 23 13.49 10.47 14.72
N LEU A 24 13.47 10.90 15.97
CA LEU A 24 13.15 12.21 16.51
C LEU A 24 14.22 13.22 16.07
N ILE A 25 13.83 14.35 15.48
CA ILE A 25 14.61 15.62 15.48
C ILE A 25 13.62 16.79 15.48
N GLU A 26 13.46 17.42 16.64
CA GLU A 26 13.14 18.85 16.81
C GLU A 26 14.47 19.63 16.72
N ASP A 27 14.53 20.72 15.95
CA ASP A 27 14.98 22.04 16.45
C ASP A 27 14.97 23.15 15.38
N ILE A 28 14.18 24.20 15.68
CA ILE A 28 14.44 25.65 15.66
C ILE A 28 15.46 26.22 14.65
N ALA A 29 15.03 27.17 13.77
CA ALA A 29 15.61 28.52 13.64
C ALA A 29 14.89 29.39 12.59
N ASP A 30 14.57 30.61 13.02
CA ASP A 30 13.88 31.70 12.34
C ASP A 30 14.85 32.46 11.40
N SER A 31 14.86 32.11 10.11
CA SER A 31 15.41 32.90 8.99
C SER A 31 15.34 32.09 7.70
N ASP A 32 14.17 31.92 7.05
CA ASP A 32 14.11 31.41 5.66
C ASP A 32 12.68 31.17 5.16
N SER A 33 11.91 32.19 4.74
CA SER A 33 10.57 31.89 4.19
C SER A 33 10.64 31.22 2.81
N VAL A 34 11.64 31.57 1.99
CA VAL A 34 11.81 31.00 0.63
C VAL A 34 12.50 29.63 0.68
N MET A 35 13.53 29.45 1.51
CA MET A 35 14.16 28.13 1.66
C MET A 35 13.26 27.17 2.42
N ALA A 36 12.42 27.63 3.37
CA ALA A 36 11.42 26.78 4.00
C ALA A 36 10.39 26.26 2.98
N VAL A 37 9.86 27.12 2.10
CA VAL A 37 8.90 26.69 1.06
C VAL A 37 9.54 25.67 0.11
N LYS A 38 10.75 25.94 -0.38
CA LYS A 38 11.47 25.01 -1.25
C LYS A 38 11.81 23.67 -0.57
N ASN A 39 12.06 23.70 0.74
CA ASN A 39 12.31 22.50 1.55
C ASN A 39 11.02 21.69 1.76
N ILE A 40 9.88 22.35 2.03
CA ILE A 40 8.56 21.73 2.15
C ILE A 40 8.17 21.05 0.83
N GLU A 41 8.34 21.73 -0.29
CA GLU A 41 8.07 21.19 -1.63
C GLU A 41 8.91 19.94 -1.91
N GLN A 42 10.24 20.02 -1.77
CA GLN A 42 11.13 18.89 -2.04
C GLN A 42 10.87 17.69 -1.11
N GLN A 43 10.64 17.94 0.18
CA GLN A 43 10.36 16.87 1.14
C GLN A 43 9.02 16.19 0.83
N THR A 44 8.02 16.97 0.44
CA THR A 44 6.69 16.45 0.08
C THR A 44 6.77 15.59 -1.18
N LEU A 45 7.41 16.09 -2.24
CA LEU A 45 7.62 15.35 -3.49
C LEU A 45 8.38 14.03 -3.28
N ARG A 46 9.41 14.01 -2.42
CA ARG A 46 10.14 12.76 -2.10
C ARG A 46 9.26 11.74 -1.39
N LYS A 47 8.51 12.16 -0.35
CA LYS A 47 7.57 11.27 0.37
C LYS A 47 6.54 10.71 -0.60
N TRP A 48 6.06 11.53 -1.52
CA TRP A 48 5.07 11.16 -2.53
C TRP A 48 5.60 10.16 -3.56
N SER A 49 6.76 10.43 -4.14
CA SER A 49 7.41 9.50 -5.06
C SER A 49 7.65 8.12 -4.42
N SER A 50 8.01 8.10 -3.13
CA SER A 50 8.16 6.86 -2.37
C SER A 50 6.84 6.11 -2.20
N LEU A 51 5.77 6.80 -1.79
CA LEU A 51 4.43 6.23 -1.67
C LEU A 51 3.93 5.68 -3.00
N ASN A 52 4.20 6.39 -4.10
CA ASN A 52 3.79 5.99 -5.43
C ASN A 52 4.45 4.66 -5.85
N LYS A 53 5.77 4.55 -5.68
CA LYS A 53 6.51 3.30 -5.95
C LYS A 53 6.06 2.14 -5.07
N GLU A 54 5.84 2.39 -3.79
CA GLU A 54 5.32 1.40 -2.86
C GLU A 54 3.93 0.91 -3.30
N SER A 55 3.06 1.84 -3.72
CA SER A 55 1.69 1.54 -4.14
C SER A 55 1.64 0.65 -5.38
N ASP A 56 2.48 0.89 -6.39
CA ASP A 56 2.56 0.07 -7.59
C ASP A 56 3.06 -1.35 -7.26
N SER A 57 4.04 -1.46 -6.36
CA SER A 57 4.53 -2.75 -5.86
C SER A 57 3.44 -3.54 -5.14
N ILE A 58 2.65 -2.88 -4.29
CA ILE A 58 1.53 -3.50 -3.56
C ILE A 58 0.45 -3.96 -4.53
N ILE A 59 0.04 -3.11 -5.47
CA ILE A 59 -0.98 -3.45 -6.48
C ILE A 59 -0.54 -4.67 -7.28
N THR A 60 0.68 -4.67 -7.80
CA THR A 60 1.21 -5.78 -8.60
C THR A 60 1.25 -7.07 -7.79
N SER A 61 1.69 -7.00 -6.54
CA SER A 61 1.77 -8.17 -5.65
C SER A 61 0.38 -8.71 -5.30
N ALA A 62 -0.57 -7.84 -4.99
CA ALA A 62 -1.94 -8.21 -4.68
C ALA A 62 -2.65 -8.86 -5.87
N GLU A 63 -2.48 -8.30 -7.08
CA GLU A 63 -2.99 -8.90 -8.32
C GLU A 63 -2.45 -10.31 -8.53
N LEU A 64 -1.15 -10.51 -8.33
CA LEU A 64 -0.52 -11.81 -8.47
C LEU A 64 -1.08 -12.84 -7.48
N ILE A 65 -1.22 -12.46 -6.20
CA ILE A 65 -1.77 -13.33 -5.15
C ILE A 65 -3.22 -13.71 -5.46
N ILE A 66 -4.06 -12.72 -5.81
CA ILE A 66 -5.48 -12.94 -6.14
C ILE A 66 -5.61 -13.86 -7.36
N ASN A 67 -4.83 -13.62 -8.42
CA ASN A 67 -4.84 -14.46 -9.63
C ASN A 67 -4.39 -15.89 -9.33
N GLN A 68 -3.40 -16.09 -8.47
CA GLN A 68 -2.98 -17.44 -8.04
C GLN A 68 -4.09 -18.14 -7.24
N GLN A 69 -4.72 -17.43 -6.30
CA GLN A 69 -5.82 -17.98 -5.51
C GLN A 69 -6.99 -18.41 -6.41
N GLU A 70 -7.32 -17.62 -7.42
CA GLU A 70 -8.35 -17.95 -8.42
C GLU A 70 -8.05 -19.20 -9.22
N GLN A 71 -6.79 -19.40 -9.63
CA GLN A 71 -6.39 -20.58 -10.38
C GLN A 71 -6.41 -21.86 -9.53
N VAL A 72 -6.11 -21.73 -8.23
CA VAL A 72 -6.08 -22.86 -7.28
C VAL A 72 -7.49 -23.23 -6.82
N MET A 73 -8.38 -22.25 -6.68
CA MET A 73 -9.79 -22.53 -6.42
C MET A 73 -10.43 -23.08 -7.69
N GLU A 74 -10.67 -24.39 -7.74
CA GLU A 74 -11.72 -24.91 -8.63
C GLU A 74 -13.02 -24.21 -8.20
N ILE A 75 -13.43 -23.17 -8.93
CA ILE A 75 -14.69 -22.43 -8.70
C ILE A 75 -15.84 -23.38 -9.02
N LYS A 76 -16.10 -24.32 -8.11
CA LYS A 76 -17.18 -25.30 -8.17
C LYS A 76 -18.40 -24.84 -7.38
N GLY A 77 -18.45 -23.59 -6.91
CA GLY A 77 -19.59 -23.03 -6.17
C GLY A 77 -19.85 -23.72 -4.82
N GLN A 78 -18.89 -24.51 -4.32
CA GLN A 78 -19.01 -25.30 -3.09
C GLN A 78 -18.25 -24.70 -1.92
N ASN A 79 -17.38 -23.71 -2.15
CA ASN A 79 -16.49 -23.16 -1.13
C ASN A 79 -16.79 -21.67 -0.83
N ASN A 80 -18.01 -21.41 -0.33
CA ASN A 80 -18.54 -20.06 -0.06
C ASN A 80 -17.58 -19.16 0.73
N LYS A 81 -16.76 -19.73 1.62
CA LYS A 81 -15.80 -18.96 2.43
C LYS A 81 -14.61 -18.45 1.60
N ALA A 82 -14.03 -19.33 0.78
CA ALA A 82 -12.89 -18.97 -0.07
C ALA A 82 -13.30 -18.00 -1.18
N GLU A 83 -14.49 -18.20 -1.76
CA GLU A 83 -15.07 -17.27 -2.74
C GLU A 83 -15.36 -15.89 -2.13
N LYS A 84 -15.89 -15.84 -0.89
CA LYS A 84 -16.09 -14.58 -0.17
C LYS A 84 -14.78 -13.84 0.08
N ARG A 85 -13.74 -14.54 0.54
CA ARG A 85 -12.40 -13.95 0.76
C ARG A 85 -11.80 -13.39 -0.52
N LEU A 86 -11.94 -14.13 -1.63
CA LEU A 86 -11.48 -13.65 -2.93
C LEU A 86 -12.22 -12.37 -3.34
N TYR A 87 -13.54 -12.33 -3.14
CA TYR A 87 -14.35 -11.15 -3.43
C TYR A 87 -13.90 -9.95 -2.57
N GLU A 88 -13.68 -10.15 -1.27
CA GLU A 88 -13.19 -9.10 -0.37
C GLU A 88 -11.80 -8.59 -0.76
N ALA A 89 -10.87 -9.48 -1.10
CA ALA A 89 -9.54 -9.10 -1.58
C ALA A 89 -9.60 -8.30 -2.89
N ARG A 90 -10.42 -8.73 -3.86
CA ARG A 90 -10.65 -7.99 -5.12
C ARG A 90 -11.26 -6.63 -4.87
N TYR A 91 -12.25 -6.54 -3.98
CA TYR A 91 -12.89 -5.29 -3.60
C TYR A 91 -11.87 -4.31 -3.02
N HIS A 92 -11.09 -4.72 -2.03
CA HIS A 92 -10.09 -3.87 -1.41
C HIS A 92 -8.95 -3.49 -2.36
N LEU A 93 -8.58 -4.36 -3.30
CA LEU A 93 -7.62 -4.03 -4.35
C LEU A 93 -8.15 -2.92 -5.27
N ASP A 94 -9.42 -2.98 -5.68
CA ASP A 94 -10.04 -1.95 -6.51
C ASP A 94 -10.14 -0.60 -5.76
N GLN A 95 -10.55 -0.62 -4.49
CA GLN A 95 -10.57 0.59 -3.66
C GLN A 95 -9.18 1.18 -3.46
N PHE A 96 -8.17 0.34 -3.25
CA PHE A 96 -6.79 0.76 -3.13
C PHE A 96 -6.29 1.43 -4.42
N LYS A 97 -6.55 0.82 -5.59
CA LYS A 97 -6.23 1.40 -6.89
C LYS A 97 -6.91 2.77 -7.11
N LYS A 98 -8.19 2.90 -6.74
CA LYS A 98 -8.92 4.18 -6.83
C LYS A 98 -8.25 5.28 -5.99
N LYS A 99 -7.89 4.96 -4.74
CA LYS A 99 -7.19 5.91 -3.86
C LYS A 99 -5.81 6.29 -4.39
N VAL A 100 -5.04 5.32 -4.88
CA VAL A 100 -3.73 5.55 -5.51
C VAL A 100 -3.84 6.43 -6.75
N ASN A 101 -4.81 6.18 -7.62
CA ASN A 101 -5.03 6.99 -8.82
C ASN A 101 -5.45 8.41 -8.45
N TYR A 102 -6.35 8.56 -7.48
CA TYR A 102 -6.75 9.90 -7.00
C TYR A 102 -5.55 10.69 -6.47
N ILE A 103 -4.67 10.04 -5.70
CA ILE A 103 -3.42 10.62 -5.22
C ILE A 103 -2.55 11.04 -6.41
N LYS A 104 -2.28 10.15 -7.36
CA LYS A 104 -1.50 10.47 -8.58
C LYS A 104 -2.09 11.66 -9.35
N ASP A 105 -3.41 11.70 -9.53
CA ASP A 105 -4.09 12.80 -10.22
C ASP A 105 -3.95 14.12 -9.44
N TYR A 106 -4.12 14.07 -8.12
CA TYR A 106 -3.92 15.23 -7.26
C TYR A 106 -2.49 15.79 -7.34
N GLU A 107 -1.47 14.92 -7.38
CA GLU A 107 -0.07 15.34 -7.59
C GLU A 107 0.09 16.09 -8.93
N THR A 108 -0.41 15.51 -10.02
CA THR A 108 -0.24 16.09 -11.36
C THR A 108 -0.96 17.42 -11.56
N THR A 109 -2.00 17.69 -10.79
CA THR A 109 -2.81 18.91 -10.86
C THR A 109 -2.39 19.98 -9.86
N THR A 110 -1.51 19.66 -8.92
CA THR A 110 -1.02 20.59 -7.90
C THR A 110 0.09 21.47 -8.46
N GLU A 111 -0.17 22.77 -8.60
CA GLU A 111 0.81 23.74 -9.15
C GLU A 111 1.79 24.28 -8.10
N ASN A 112 1.37 24.42 -6.83
CA ASN A 112 2.20 24.95 -5.74
C ASN A 112 2.01 24.12 -4.47
N PHE A 113 3.09 23.67 -3.86
CA PHE A 113 3.05 22.93 -2.60
C PHE A 113 3.08 23.89 -1.40
N ASP A 114 1.89 24.30 -0.94
CA ASP A 114 1.71 25.10 0.27
C ASP A 114 1.22 24.26 1.47
N SER A 115 0.95 24.91 2.60
CA SER A 115 0.46 24.24 3.82
C SER A 115 -0.89 23.54 3.65
N SER A 116 -1.77 24.09 2.80
CA SER A 116 -3.08 23.48 2.52
C SER A 116 -2.91 22.19 1.74
N VAL A 117 -2.02 22.20 0.76
CA VAL A 117 -1.64 21.00 0.01
C VAL A 117 -1.12 19.95 0.98
N VAL A 118 -0.13 20.28 1.83
CA VAL A 118 0.42 19.32 2.82
C VAL A 118 -0.68 18.66 3.67
N HIS A 119 -1.63 19.43 4.19
CA HIS A 119 -2.75 18.89 4.97
C HIS A 119 -3.63 17.93 4.14
N THR A 120 -3.96 18.30 2.90
CA THR A 120 -4.69 17.40 1.98
C THR A 120 -3.91 16.11 1.75
N LEU A 121 -2.60 16.18 1.54
CA LEU A 121 -1.77 15.00 1.31
C LEU A 121 -1.71 14.08 2.53
N ASP A 122 -1.64 14.63 3.73
CA ASP A 122 -1.67 13.83 4.96
C ASP A 122 -3.03 13.11 5.12
N SER A 123 -4.13 13.78 4.78
CA SER A 123 -5.46 13.14 4.75
C SER A 123 -5.51 12.00 3.72
N LEU A 124 -5.02 12.23 2.50
CA LEU A 124 -4.99 11.21 1.45
C LEU A 124 -4.08 10.03 1.81
N LYS A 125 -2.96 10.31 2.49
CA LYS A 125 -2.06 9.27 3.01
C LYS A 125 -2.76 8.41 4.05
N LEU A 126 -3.54 8.99 4.95
CA LEU A 126 -4.33 8.24 5.93
C LEU A 126 -5.33 7.32 5.22
N ASP A 127 -6.04 7.85 4.23
CA ASP A 127 -6.98 7.12 3.39
C ASP A 127 -6.33 5.94 2.65
N TYR A 128 -5.13 6.15 2.12
CA TYR A 128 -4.29 5.14 1.49
C TYR A 128 -3.89 4.05 2.48
N LEU A 129 -3.36 4.42 3.65
CA LEU A 129 -2.89 3.46 4.66
C LEU A 129 -4.03 2.60 5.19
N GLN A 130 -5.20 3.21 5.42
CA GLN A 130 -6.37 2.47 5.88
C GLN A 130 -6.81 1.41 4.87
N GLU A 131 -6.81 1.73 3.58
CA GLU A 131 -7.21 0.76 2.55
C GLU A 131 -6.14 -0.29 2.28
N LYS A 132 -4.85 0.10 2.35
CA LYS A 132 -3.73 -0.83 2.33
C LYS A 132 -3.88 -1.91 3.39
N LEU A 133 -4.16 -1.52 4.64
CA LEU A 133 -4.33 -2.47 5.75
C LEU A 133 -5.50 -3.44 5.54
N LYS A 134 -6.62 -2.96 4.96
CA LYS A 134 -7.76 -3.83 4.63
C LYS A 134 -7.41 -4.82 3.52
N LEU A 135 -6.71 -4.37 2.49
CA LEU A 135 -6.22 -5.22 1.42
C LEU A 135 -5.26 -6.28 1.97
N GLU A 136 -4.29 -5.89 2.79
CA GLU A 136 -3.36 -6.82 3.44
C GLU A 136 -4.08 -7.83 4.32
N ALA A 137 -5.07 -7.40 5.12
CA ALA A 137 -5.89 -8.28 5.93
C ALA A 137 -6.63 -9.31 5.06
N ALA A 138 -7.27 -8.86 3.96
CA ALA A 138 -7.98 -9.74 3.04
C ALA A 138 -7.06 -10.75 2.34
N LEU A 139 -5.84 -10.33 1.94
CA LEU A 139 -4.85 -11.22 1.33
C LEU A 139 -4.28 -12.23 2.34
N CYS A 140 -4.10 -11.85 3.61
CA CYS A 140 -3.67 -12.74 4.68
C CYS A 140 -4.68 -13.87 4.95
N GLU A 141 -5.97 -13.65 4.69
CA GLU A 141 -6.98 -14.71 4.84
C GLU A 141 -6.83 -15.88 3.85
N PHE A 142 -6.01 -15.74 2.81
CA PHE A 142 -5.63 -16.86 1.95
C PHE A 142 -4.63 -17.81 2.62
N GLN A 143 -3.95 -17.37 3.69
CA GLN A 143 -3.05 -18.21 4.48
C GLN A 143 -3.88 -18.97 5.53
N GLU A 144 -4.44 -20.11 5.14
CA GLU A 144 -4.98 -21.05 6.13
C GLU A 144 -3.81 -21.71 6.86
N PHE A 145 -3.61 -21.34 8.12
CA PHE A 145 -2.69 -22.04 9.01
C PHE A 145 -3.42 -23.27 9.56
N ASP A 146 -3.05 -24.46 9.08
CA ASP A 146 -3.36 -25.70 9.79
C ASP A 146 -2.54 -25.71 11.09
N VAL A 147 -3.19 -25.39 12.21
CA VAL A 147 -2.59 -25.55 13.54
C VAL A 147 -2.71 -27.03 13.93
N PRO A 148 -1.63 -27.69 14.40
CA PRO A 148 -1.63 -29.12 14.76
C PRO A 148 -2.64 -29.52 15.82
#